data_AF-A0A2V9Q2H3-F1
#
_entry.id   AF-A0A2V9Q2H3-F1
#
_cell.length_a   1.000
_cell.length_b   1.000
_cell.length_c   1.000
_cell.angle_alpha   90.00
_cell.angle_beta   90.00
_cell.angle_gamma   90.00
#
_symmetry.space_group_name_H-M   'P 1'
#
loop_
_entity.id
_entity.type
_entity.pdbx_description
1 polymer ?
#
loop_
_entity_poly.entity_id
_entity_poly.type
_entity_poly.pdbx_seq_one_letter_code
_entity_poly.pdbx_strand_id
1 'polypeptide(L)'
;MREQAKLPFNARLKTLLDAKPNGQQLVARAPHVPMTPEIADELLFRPGGAEAAIFLMEHPEKARDMVRKPRHAAVAEAIALAAKFDPAFRARPVSRAEAPIRPLSGNSAKSSLPLDQLPYAEYCRAREAQRKSQRYRR
;
A
#
# COMPACT_ATOMS: atom_id res chain seq x y z
N MET A 1 1.62 -22.48 15.02
CA MET A 1 0.97 -22.06 13.75
C MET A 1 1.93 -22.00 12.53
N ARG A 2 3.12 -22.63 12.54
CA ARG A 2 4.08 -22.54 11.41
C ARG A 2 3.89 -23.60 10.30
N GLU A 3 3.04 -24.60 10.51
CA GLU A 3 2.89 -25.73 9.56
C GLU A 3 1.81 -25.54 8.50
N GLN A 4 0.88 -24.60 8.69
CA GLN A 4 -0.24 -24.41 7.75
C GLN A 4 0.22 -23.87 6.39
N ALA A 5 1.37 -23.21 6.31
CA ALA A 5 1.87 -22.60 5.07
C ALA A 5 2.27 -23.61 3.98
N LYS A 6 2.44 -24.91 4.31
CA LYS A 6 2.86 -25.96 3.36
C LYS A 6 1.70 -26.80 2.81
N LEU A 7 0.48 -26.59 3.30
CA LEU A 7 -0.69 -27.37 2.88
C LEU A 7 -1.25 -26.88 1.54
N PRO A 8 -1.77 -27.77 0.68
CA PRO A 8 -2.46 -27.36 -0.55
C PRO A 8 -3.66 -26.48 -0.21
N PHE A 9 -4.04 -25.57 -1.11
CA PHE A 9 -5.09 -24.57 -0.89
C PHE A 9 -6.39 -25.16 -0.32
N ASN A 10 -6.89 -26.24 -0.92
CA ASN A 10 -8.14 -26.90 -0.47
C ASN A 10 -8.04 -27.44 0.96
N ALA A 11 -6.88 -27.98 1.35
CA ALA A 11 -6.67 -28.46 2.72
C ALA A 11 -6.64 -27.30 3.71
N ARG A 12 -5.98 -26.18 3.37
CA ARG A 12 -5.98 -24.96 4.19
C ARG A 12 -7.40 -24.39 4.34
N LEU A 13 -8.11 -24.23 3.22
CA LEU A 13 -9.47 -23.71 3.20
C LEU A 13 -10.40 -24.58 4.05
N LYS A 14 -10.31 -25.91 3.94
CA LYS A 14 -11.07 -26.84 4.79
C LYS A 14 -10.74 -26.64 6.27
N THR A 15 -9.47 -26.64 6.66
CA THR A 15 -9.09 -26.45 8.08
C THR A 15 -9.57 -25.12 8.65
N LEU A 16 -9.55 -24.05 7.86
CA LEU A 16 -10.02 -22.73 8.27
C LEU A 16 -11.55 -22.67 8.37
N LEU A 17 -12.27 -23.36 7.48
CA LEU A 17 -13.72 -23.48 7.55
C LEU A 17 -14.17 -24.32 8.74
N ASP A 18 -13.50 -25.45 9.00
CA ASP A 18 -13.78 -26.32 10.14
C ASP A 18 -13.50 -25.61 11.48
N ALA A 19 -12.53 -24.70 11.50
CA ALA A 19 -12.23 -23.86 12.66
C ALA A 19 -13.26 -22.74 12.90
N LYS A 20 -14.10 -22.40 11.91
CA LYS A 20 -15.12 -21.36 12.03
C LYS A 20 -16.48 -21.96 12.38
N PRO A 21 -17.20 -21.42 13.38
CA PRO A 21 -18.53 -21.92 13.74
C PRO A 21 -19.55 -21.81 12.60
N ASN A 22 -19.34 -20.86 11.67
CA ASN A 22 -20.20 -20.62 10.51
C ASN A 22 -19.65 -21.21 9.19
N GLY A 23 -18.65 -22.09 9.23
CA GLY A 23 -17.97 -22.59 8.04
C GLY A 23 -18.91 -23.17 6.98
N GLN A 24 -19.87 -24.00 7.40
CA GLN A 24 -20.86 -24.58 6.48
C GLN A 24 -21.77 -23.54 5.80
N GLN A 25 -22.14 -22.48 6.53
CA GLN A 25 -22.96 -21.39 5.98
C GLN A 25 -22.18 -20.58 4.94
N LEU A 26 -20.86 -20.43 5.13
CA LEU A 26 -19.99 -19.74 4.17
C LEU A 26 -19.84 -20.54 2.87
N VAL A 27 -19.68 -21.87 2.97
CA VAL A 27 -19.64 -22.75 1.79
C VAL A 27 -20.96 -22.69 1.02
N ALA A 28 -22.10 -22.71 1.70
CA ALA A 28 -23.41 -22.57 1.06
C ALA A 28 -23.59 -21.22 0.33
N ARG A 29 -22.91 -20.16 0.79
CA ARG A 29 -22.94 -18.83 0.15
C ARG A 29 -21.93 -18.66 -0.98
N ALA A 30 -20.90 -19.50 -1.05
CA ALA A 30 -19.82 -19.40 -2.04
C ALA A 30 -20.31 -19.28 -3.50
N PRO A 31 -21.35 -20.02 -3.96
CA PRO A 31 -21.87 -19.88 -5.33
C PRO A 31 -22.46 -18.51 -5.65
N HIS A 32 -22.81 -17.71 -4.64
CA HIS A 32 -23.44 -16.40 -4.78
C HIS A 32 -22.46 -15.22 -4.66
N VAL A 33 -21.19 -15.49 -4.38
CA VAL A 33 -20.14 -14.46 -4.31
C VAL A 33 -19.64 -14.20 -5.73
N PRO A 34 -19.83 -12.99 -6.27
CA PRO A 34 -19.36 -12.68 -7.61
C PRO A 34 -17.83 -12.58 -7.59
N MET A 35 -17.19 -13.53 -8.26
CA MET A 35 -15.73 -13.64 -8.33
C MET A 35 -15.34 -13.99 -9.75
N THR A 36 -14.48 -13.17 -10.37
CA THR A 36 -13.97 -13.46 -11.70
C THR A 36 -12.94 -14.58 -11.63
N PRO A 37 -12.78 -15.39 -12.69
CA PRO A 37 -11.81 -16.46 -12.71
C PRO A 37 -10.38 -15.98 -12.42
N GLU A 38 -10.00 -14.77 -12.86
CA GLU A 38 -8.65 -14.27 -12.58
C GLU A 38 -8.39 -13.99 -11.10
N ILE A 39 -9.41 -13.51 -10.38
CA ILE A 39 -9.31 -13.29 -8.93
C ILE A 39 -9.22 -14.64 -8.21
N ALA A 40 -10.01 -15.62 -8.63
CA ALA A 40 -9.97 -16.96 -8.06
C ALA A 40 -8.60 -17.63 -8.26
N ASP A 41 -8.03 -17.53 -9.46
CA ASP A 41 -6.70 -18.05 -9.77
C ASP A 41 -5.62 -17.38 -8.92
N GLU A 42 -5.63 -16.05 -8.79
CA GLU A 42 -4.66 -15.34 -7.95
C GLU A 42 -4.78 -15.75 -6.48
N LEU A 43 -5.99 -15.93 -5.95
CA LEU A 43 -6.14 -16.39 -4.57
C LEU A 43 -5.69 -17.84 -4.37
N LEU A 44 -5.79 -18.69 -5.40
CA LEU A 44 -5.37 -20.09 -5.33
C LEU A 44 -3.86 -20.23 -5.10
N PHE A 45 -3.05 -19.42 -5.79
CA PHE A 45 -1.59 -19.55 -5.80
C PHE A 45 -0.88 -18.71 -4.73
N ARG A 46 -1.58 -17.81 -4.03
CA ARG A 46 -0.94 -16.89 -3.07
C ARG A 46 -0.88 -17.44 -1.63
N PRO A 47 0.19 -17.10 -0.88
CA PRO A 47 0.18 -17.25 0.58
C PRO A 47 -0.89 -16.32 1.17
N GLY A 48 -1.71 -16.81 2.09
CA GLY A 48 -2.86 -16.05 2.62
C GLY A 48 -4.12 -16.05 1.74
N GLY A 49 -4.11 -16.76 0.61
CA GLY A 49 -5.22 -16.78 -0.34
C GLY A 49 -6.47 -17.49 0.16
N ALA A 50 -6.32 -18.54 0.98
CA ALA A 50 -7.46 -19.26 1.56
C ALA A 50 -8.20 -18.39 2.59
N GLU A 51 -7.46 -17.64 3.41
CA GLU A 51 -7.97 -16.67 4.36
C GLU A 51 -8.68 -15.52 3.66
N ALA A 52 -8.09 -15.01 2.57
CA ALA A 52 -8.72 -13.99 1.73
C ALA A 52 -9.99 -14.49 1.05
N ALA A 53 -10.04 -15.74 0.58
CA ALA A 53 -11.25 -16.33 0.01
C ALA A 53 -12.38 -16.41 1.04
N ILE A 54 -12.08 -16.88 2.27
CA ILE A 54 -13.06 -16.89 3.37
C ILE A 54 -13.53 -15.48 3.70
N PHE A 55 -12.63 -14.51 3.72
CA PHE A 55 -12.97 -13.10 3.95
C PHE A 55 -13.94 -12.56 2.89
N LEU A 56 -13.75 -12.90 1.61
CA LEU A 56 -14.67 -12.50 0.54
C LEU A 56 -16.03 -13.21 0.64
N MET A 57 -16.08 -14.43 1.18
CA MET A 57 -17.35 -15.11 1.48
C MET A 57 -18.11 -14.46 2.64
N GLU A 58 -17.39 -13.91 3.63
CA GLU A 58 -17.97 -13.14 4.74
C GLU A 58 -18.42 -11.74 4.31
N HIS A 59 -17.74 -11.16 3.32
CA HIS A 59 -17.94 -9.79 2.83
C HIS A 59 -18.25 -9.77 1.32
N PRO A 60 -19.42 -10.27 0.89
CA PRO A 60 -19.79 -10.33 -0.53
C PRO A 60 -19.88 -8.94 -1.20
N GLU A 61 -20.11 -7.88 -0.43
CA GLU A 61 -20.06 -6.49 -0.89
C GLU A 61 -18.67 -6.13 -1.45
N LYS A 62 -17.60 -6.59 -0.82
CA LYS A 62 -16.23 -6.33 -1.30
C LYS A 62 -15.92 -7.08 -2.58
N ALA A 63 -16.39 -8.31 -2.70
CA ALA A 63 -16.28 -9.08 -3.93
C ALA A 63 -16.99 -8.36 -5.09
N ARG A 64 -18.21 -7.85 -4.85
CA ARG A 64 -18.96 -7.03 -5.83
C ARG A 64 -18.20 -5.77 -6.24
N ASP A 65 -17.65 -5.06 -5.27
CA ASP A 65 -16.89 -3.83 -5.54
C ASP A 65 -15.62 -4.11 -6.34
N MET A 66 -14.94 -5.24 -6.08
CA MET A 66 -13.79 -5.67 -6.85
C MET A 66 -14.16 -5.98 -8.30
N VAL A 67 -15.27 -6.69 -8.54
CA VAL A 67 -15.74 -7.03 -9.90
C VAL A 67 -16.14 -5.79 -10.70
N ARG A 68 -16.58 -4.71 -10.04
CA ARG A 68 -16.90 -3.44 -10.70
C ARG A 68 -15.67 -2.66 -11.16
N LYS A 69 -14.49 -2.97 -10.64
CA LYS A 69 -13.25 -2.28 -10.99
C LYS A 69 -12.68 -2.82 -12.30
N PRO A 70 -11.83 -2.05 -12.99
CA PRO A 70 -11.05 -2.56 -14.11
C PRO A 70 -10.25 -3.81 -13.69
N ARG A 71 -10.11 -4.78 -14.61
CA ARG A 71 -9.48 -6.09 -14.34
C ARG A 71 -8.16 -6.00 -13.56
N HIS A 72 -7.26 -5.12 -13.97
CA HIS A 72 -5.96 -4.95 -13.32
C HIS A 72 -6.08 -4.44 -11.87
N ALA A 73 -7.03 -3.53 -11.61
CA ALA A 73 -7.27 -2.98 -10.28
C ALA A 73 -7.91 -4.01 -9.35
N ALA A 74 -8.84 -4.82 -9.88
CA ALA A 74 -9.47 -5.90 -9.14
C ALA A 74 -8.46 -6.99 -8.71
N VAL A 75 -7.57 -7.37 -9.64
CA VAL A 75 -6.47 -8.32 -9.36
C VAL A 75 -5.48 -7.74 -8.34
N ALA A 76 -5.07 -6.49 -8.49
CA ALA A 76 -4.15 -5.84 -7.54
C ALA A 76 -4.74 -5.80 -6.12
N GLU A 77 -6.04 -5.54 -6.00
CA GLU A 77 -6.74 -5.54 -4.72
C GLU A 77 -6.86 -6.95 -4.12
N ALA A 78 -7.09 -7.98 -4.94
CA ALA A 78 -7.09 -9.39 -4.51
C ALA A 78 -5.72 -9.79 -3.95
N ILE A 79 -4.65 -9.42 -4.65
CA ILE A 79 -3.27 -9.65 -4.21
C ILE A 79 -2.99 -8.91 -2.91
N ALA A 80 -3.39 -7.65 -2.80
CA ALA A 80 -3.22 -6.85 -1.58
C ALA A 80 -4.02 -7.44 -0.41
N LEU A 81 -5.19 -8.00 -0.66
CA LEU A 81 -6.00 -8.68 0.35
C LEU A 81 -5.32 -9.96 0.84
N ALA A 82 -4.87 -10.84 -0.07
CA ALA A 82 -4.14 -12.05 0.29
C ALA A 82 -2.87 -11.74 1.09
N ALA A 83 -2.12 -10.72 0.68
CA ALA A 83 -0.91 -10.29 1.38
C ALA A 83 -1.15 -9.86 2.84
N LYS A 84 -2.33 -9.35 3.21
CA LYS A 84 -2.66 -9.00 4.61
C LYS A 84 -2.74 -10.22 5.53
N PHE A 85 -3.05 -11.38 4.96
CA PHE A 85 -3.14 -12.65 5.66
C PHE A 85 -1.86 -13.46 5.56
N ASP A 86 -0.92 -13.07 4.71
CA ASP A 86 0.40 -13.68 4.63
C ASP A 86 1.20 -13.40 5.92
N PRO A 87 1.61 -14.45 6.68
CA PRO A 87 2.46 -14.28 7.86
C PRO A 87 3.81 -13.63 7.54
N ALA A 88 4.34 -13.80 6.32
CA ALA A 88 5.59 -13.18 5.89
C ALA A 88 5.45 -11.66 5.71
N PHE A 89 4.27 -11.18 5.32
CA PHE A 89 4.01 -9.75 5.21
C PHE A 89 3.94 -9.06 6.58
N ARG A 90 3.33 -9.72 7.57
CA ARG A 90 3.25 -9.21 8.96
C ARG A 90 4.60 -9.16 9.67
N ALA A 91 5.57 -9.96 9.21
CA ALA A 91 6.91 -10.02 9.79
C ALA A 91 7.87 -8.96 9.24
N ARG A 92 7.47 -8.10 8.29
CA ARG A 92 8.37 -7.07 7.73
C ARG A 92 8.66 -6.01 8.80
N PRO A 93 9.92 -5.86 9.25
CA PRO A 93 10.26 -4.81 10.19
C PRO A 93 10.09 -3.45 9.51
N VAL A 94 9.20 -2.62 10.03
CA VAL A 94 9.17 -1.20 9.68
C VAL A 94 10.47 -0.62 10.21
N SER A 95 11.36 -0.21 9.29
CA SER A 95 12.62 0.42 9.65
C SER A 95 12.37 1.56 10.65
N ARG A 96 13.01 1.47 11.82
CA ARG A 96 13.07 2.55 12.83
C ARG A 96 14.14 3.59 12.49
N ALA A 97 14.61 3.66 11.24
CA ALA A 97 15.51 4.72 10.82
C ALA A 97 14.78 6.06 11.01
N GLU A 98 15.43 6.99 11.71
CA GLU A 98 14.94 8.35 11.85
C GLU A 98 14.72 8.94 10.45
N ALA A 99 13.63 9.70 10.29
CA ALA A 99 13.35 10.37 9.04
C ALA A 99 14.57 11.23 8.65
N PRO A 100 15.01 11.21 7.38
CA PRO A 100 16.18 11.98 6.96
C PRO A 100 16.01 13.44 7.40
N ILE A 101 17.04 13.99 8.05
CA ILE A 101 17.05 15.37 8.53
C ILE A 101 16.70 16.25 7.32
N ARG A 102 15.54 16.93 7.41
CA ARG A 102 15.15 17.88 6.37
C ARG A 102 16.25 18.94 6.29
N PRO A 103 16.74 19.31 5.10
CA PRO A 103 17.67 20.43 5.00
C PRO A 103 16.97 21.63 5.64
N LEU A 104 17.60 22.21 6.66
CA LEU A 104 17.22 23.52 7.18
C LEU A 104 17.11 24.43 5.95
N SER A 105 15.91 24.93 5.66
CA SER A 105 15.67 25.85 4.56
C SER A 105 16.26 27.22 4.91
N GLY A 106 17.59 27.27 5.05
CA GLY A 106 18.35 28.49 5.15
C GLY A 106 18.49 29.05 3.74
N ASN A 107 17.58 29.96 3.38
CA ASN A 107 17.79 30.76 2.19
C ASN A 107 19.04 31.62 2.45
N SER A 108 20.19 31.23 1.90
CA SER A 108 21.51 31.88 2.02
C SER A 108 21.52 33.36 1.60
N ALA A 109 20.39 33.89 1.12
CA ALA A 109 20.23 35.26 0.64
C ALA A 109 19.48 36.20 1.61
N LYS A 110 19.08 35.76 2.82
CA LYS A 110 18.54 36.68 3.84
C LYS A 110 19.67 37.26 4.68
N SER A 111 20.36 38.26 4.14
CA SER A 111 21.20 39.14 4.97
C SER A 111 20.29 40.12 5.73
N SER A 112 20.60 40.37 7.00
CA SER A 112 19.97 41.42 7.81
C SER A 112 20.51 42.82 7.46
N LEU A 113 21.59 42.90 6.67
CA LEU A 113 22.19 44.16 6.26
C LEU A 113 21.55 44.69 4.97
N PRO A 114 21.36 46.01 4.86
CA PRO A 114 20.95 46.62 3.59
C PRO A 114 22.00 46.38 2.51
N LEU A 115 21.57 46.31 1.24
CA LEU A 115 22.39 45.93 0.08
C LEU A 115 23.70 46.72 -0.06
N ASP A 116 23.70 47.98 0.37
CA ASP A 116 24.84 48.89 0.25
C ASP A 116 25.93 48.66 1.31
N GLN A 117 25.64 47.83 2.31
CA GLN A 117 26.55 47.47 3.40
C GLN A 117 27.07 46.02 3.29
N LEU A 118 26.73 45.33 2.20
CA LEU A 118 27.17 43.96 1.98
C LEU A 118 28.61 43.91 1.48
N PRO A 119 29.40 42.92 1.94
CA PRO A 119 30.64 42.55 1.27
C PRO A 119 30.38 42.25 -0.20
N TYR A 120 31.29 42.65 -1.10
CA TYR A 120 31.11 42.59 -2.55
C TYR A 120 30.63 41.21 -3.07
N ALA A 121 31.16 40.13 -2.50
CA ALA A 121 30.77 38.76 -2.87
C ALA A 121 29.30 38.45 -2.52
N GLU A 122 28.79 38.97 -1.40
CA GLU A 122 27.40 38.79 -0.98
C GLU A 122 26.45 39.71 -1.77
N TYR A 123 26.88 40.94 -2.08
CA TYR A 123 26.15 41.85 -2.96
C TYR A 123 25.85 41.22 -4.33
N CYS A 124 26.87 40.64 -4.98
CA CYS A 124 26.70 39.99 -6.28
C CYS A 124 25.67 38.84 -6.21
N ARG A 125 25.74 38.00 -5.17
CA ARG A 125 24.81 36.90 -4.96
C ARG A 125 23.37 37.39 -4.72
N ALA A 126 23.19 38.41 -3.90
CA ALA A 126 21.88 39.00 -3.62
C ALA A 126 21.27 39.64 -4.87
N ARG A 127 22.09 40.34 -5.68
CA ARG A 127 21.64 40.98 -6.92
C ARG A 127 21.25 39.96 -7.99
N GLU A 128 21.99 38.87 -8.13
CA GLU A 128 21.62 37.77 -9.02
C GLU A 128 20.32 37.09 -8.59
N ALA A 129 20.13 36.87 -7.28
CA ALA A 129 18.91 36.29 -6.73
C ALA A 129 17.68 37.17 -7.01
N GLN A 130 17.80 38.50 -6.87
CA GLN A 130 16.75 39.45 -7.23
C GLN A 130 16.42 39.43 -8.73
N ARG A 131 17.44 39.38 -9.60
CA ARG A 131 17.22 39.30 -11.06
C ARG A 131 16.51 38.01 -11.45
N LYS A 132 16.87 36.88 -10.83
CA LYS A 132 16.21 35.59 -11.08
C LYS A 132 14.75 35.62 -10.60
N SER A 133 14.47 36.10 -9.39
CA SER A 133 13.10 36.14 -8.86
C SER A 133 12.18 37.06 -9.67
N GLN A 134 12.69 38.15 -10.24
CA GLN A 134 11.94 39.02 -11.14
C GLN A 134 11.62 38.38 -12.49
N ARG A 135 12.50 37.51 -13.01
CA ARG A 135 12.25 36.78 -14.27
C ARG A 135 11.14 35.75 -14.15
N TYR A 136 10.99 35.10 -12.99
CA TYR A 136 9.95 34.10 -12.75
C TYR A 136 8.58 34.67 -12.35
N ARG A 137 8.45 36.01 -12.24
CA ARG A 137 7.19 36.71 -11.91
C ARG A 137 6.51 37.36 -13.14
N ARG A 138 7.08 37.21 -14.33
CA ARG A 138 6.45 37.55 -15.62
C ARG A 138 6.08 36.26 -16.33
#